data_AF-A0A0C3AZV4-F1
#
_entry.id   AF-A0A0C3AZV4-F1
#
_cell.length_a   1.000
_cell.length_b   1.000
_cell.length_c   1.000
_cell.angle_alpha   90.00
_cell.angle_beta   90.00
_cell.angle_gamma   90.00
#
_symmetry.space_group_name_H-M   'P 1'
#
loop_
_entity.id
_entity.type
_entity.pdbx_description
1 polymer ?
#
loop_
_entity_poly.entity_id
_entity_poly.type
_entity_poly.pdbx_seq_one_letter_code
_entity_poly.pdbx_strand_id
1 'polypeptide(L)'
;MAPKTNLKLASFDGGDIRGLSQLEIMDAIMHRLTWDIESNGLNASDLPCDHFDLMGGSGTGGLIAILLAKLRMSVEEASDEFEDIIKQVFNPKDTSGPQRTEALRKCMEDILKKKGLPVDLRLTEDKQEGCSSFVVASLRTNTKSTVCLRTYPVRNQRPSTITVIEAVLATCVTQPEFAPVSSGSGRKAREYIAASGALNPIHEVISEAHLLFGEDATVVSLLSIGAGYPGIISLPQGGSEAAIDKQ
;
A
#
# COMPACT_ATOMS: atom_id res chain seq x y z
N MET A 1 -0.66 -30.07 -1.42
CA MET A 1 -0.58 -29.26 -0.19
C MET A 1 -2.00 -29.18 0.34
N ALA A 2 -2.25 -29.43 1.63
CA ALA A 2 -3.59 -29.23 2.17
C ALA A 2 -3.99 -27.75 2.00
N PRO A 3 -5.26 -27.45 1.64
CA PRO A 3 -5.67 -26.07 1.47
C PRO A 3 -5.52 -25.31 2.78
N LYS A 4 -4.97 -24.09 2.71
CA LYS A 4 -4.84 -23.22 3.88
C LYS A 4 -6.24 -22.71 4.21
N THR A 5 -6.73 -23.04 5.40
CA THR A 5 -8.06 -22.64 5.87
C THR A 5 -7.96 -21.52 6.90
N ASN A 6 -9.04 -20.75 7.07
CA ASN A 6 -9.15 -19.66 8.06
C ASN A 6 -8.21 -18.49 7.79
N LEU A 7 -8.12 -18.08 6.52
CA LEU A 7 -7.33 -16.94 6.09
C LEU A 7 -7.82 -15.64 6.73
N LYS A 8 -6.88 -14.82 7.18
CA LYS A 8 -7.08 -13.45 7.65
C LYS A 8 -6.45 -12.49 6.66
N LEU A 9 -7.28 -11.65 6.05
CA LEU A 9 -6.88 -10.75 4.97
C LEU A 9 -7.05 -9.29 5.39
N ALA A 10 -6.16 -8.41 4.94
CA ALA A 10 -6.29 -6.96 5.13
C ALA A 10 -6.14 -6.19 3.82
N SER A 11 -6.95 -5.14 3.67
CA SER A 11 -6.98 -4.20 2.54
C SER A 11 -6.84 -2.77 3.06
N PHE A 12 -5.89 -2.03 2.50
CA PHE A 12 -5.59 -0.64 2.86
C PHE A 12 -5.83 0.31 1.67
N ASP A 13 -6.69 1.29 1.88
CA ASP A 13 -7.07 2.24 0.83
C ASP A 13 -5.95 3.25 0.52
N GLY A 14 -5.95 3.76 -0.70
CA GLY A 14 -5.18 4.96 -1.06
C GLY A 14 -5.85 6.23 -0.50
N GLY A 15 -5.08 7.08 0.18
CA GLY A 15 -5.63 8.35 0.68
C GLY A 15 -4.61 9.39 1.13
N ASP A 16 -3.40 9.34 0.59
CA ASP A 16 -2.30 10.27 0.89
C ASP A 16 -2.03 10.34 2.40
N ILE A 17 -1.94 11.55 2.97
CA ILE A 17 -1.71 11.80 4.40
C ILE A 17 -2.76 11.17 5.32
N ARG A 18 -3.96 10.85 4.80
CA ARG A 18 -5.04 10.20 5.58
C ARG A 18 -4.73 8.73 5.87
N GLY A 19 -3.66 8.18 5.30
CA GLY A 19 -3.14 6.86 5.66
C GLY A 19 -2.84 6.71 7.14
N LEU A 20 -2.51 7.79 7.86
CA LEU A 20 -2.28 7.75 9.30
C LEU A 20 -3.51 7.25 10.07
N SER A 21 -4.72 7.61 9.64
CA SER A 21 -5.96 7.09 10.24
C SER A 21 -6.08 5.56 10.11
N GLN A 22 -5.52 4.97 9.06
CA GLN A 22 -5.55 3.52 8.88
C GLN A 22 -4.58 2.82 9.84
N LEU A 23 -3.43 3.44 10.13
CA LEU A 23 -2.47 2.97 11.13
C LEU A 23 -3.05 3.07 12.54
N GLU A 24 -3.72 4.17 12.90
CA GLU A 24 -4.43 4.31 14.17
C GLU A 24 -5.51 3.22 14.38
N ILE A 25 -6.28 2.93 13.32
CA ILE A 25 -7.27 1.84 13.37
C ILE A 25 -6.58 0.49 13.54
N MET A 26 -5.49 0.24 12.81
CA MET A 26 -4.73 -0.99 12.92
C MET A 26 -4.11 -1.15 14.32
N ASP A 27 -3.60 -0.08 14.93
CA ASP A 27 -3.03 -0.08 16.28
C ASP A 27 -4.10 -0.49 17.31
N ALA A 28 -5.28 0.12 17.23
CA ALA A 28 -6.40 -0.22 18.10
C ALA A 28 -6.90 -1.66 17.91
N ILE A 29 -6.72 -2.25 16.72
CA ILE A 29 -7.04 -3.67 16.46
C ILE A 29 -5.96 -4.56 17.06
N MET A 30 -4.69 -4.29 16.78
CA MET A 30 -3.55 -5.05 17.27
C MET A 30 -3.48 -5.05 18.79
N HIS A 31 -3.72 -3.91 19.44
CA HIS A 31 -3.78 -3.81 20.89
C HIS A 31 -4.80 -4.78 21.49
N ARG A 32 -6.01 -4.86 20.91
CA ARG A 32 -7.06 -5.79 21.38
C ARG A 32 -6.70 -7.26 21.10
N LEU A 33 -6.13 -7.55 19.93
CA LEU A 33 -5.68 -8.90 19.59
C LEU A 33 -4.59 -9.39 20.56
N THR A 34 -3.59 -8.55 20.82
CA THR A 34 -2.50 -8.82 21.75
C THR A 34 -3.05 -9.05 23.16
N TRP A 35 -3.92 -8.16 23.64
CA TRP A 35 -4.57 -8.29 24.95
C TRP A 35 -5.32 -9.62 25.12
N ASP A 36 -6.11 -10.01 24.11
CA ASP A 36 -6.89 -11.25 24.15
C ASP A 36 -5.98 -12.50 24.14
N ILE A 37 -4.89 -12.48 23.38
CA ILE A 37 -3.92 -13.60 23.31
C ILE A 37 -3.16 -13.75 24.63
N GLU A 38 -2.68 -12.64 25.19
CA GLU A 38 -1.96 -12.62 26.48
C GLU A 38 -2.87 -13.04 27.63
N SER A 39 -4.14 -12.60 27.62
CA SER A 39 -5.14 -13.01 28.61
C SER A 39 -5.41 -14.52 28.59
N ASN A 40 -5.15 -15.19 27.46
CA ASN A 40 -5.22 -16.63 27.31
C ASN A 40 -3.90 -17.35 27.67
N GLY A 41 -2.91 -16.64 28.20
CA GLY A 41 -1.61 -17.19 28.63
C GLY A 41 -0.67 -17.54 27.48
N LEU A 42 -0.90 -16.98 26.29
CA LEU A 42 -0.05 -17.17 25.10
C LEU A 42 0.81 -15.92 24.88
N ASN A 43 1.98 -16.10 24.26
CA ASN A 43 2.80 -14.96 23.83
C ASN A 43 2.19 -14.36 22.57
N ALA A 44 1.76 -13.09 22.65
CA ALA A 44 1.28 -12.35 21.51
C ALA A 44 2.45 -11.76 20.71
N SER A 45 2.37 -11.84 19.38
CA SER A 45 3.20 -11.00 18.51
C SER A 45 2.55 -9.63 18.37
N ASP A 46 3.35 -8.57 18.48
CA ASP A 46 2.96 -7.19 18.21
C ASP A 46 3.03 -6.86 16.70
N LEU A 47 3.55 -7.78 15.87
CA LEU A 47 3.71 -7.58 14.45
C LEU A 47 2.44 -7.97 13.68
N PRO A 48 1.82 -7.05 12.92
CA PRO A 48 0.64 -7.37 12.11
C PRO A 48 0.88 -8.53 11.13
N CYS A 49 2.10 -8.66 10.60
CA CYS A 49 2.47 -9.73 9.66
C CYS A 49 2.45 -11.16 10.25
N ASP A 50 2.28 -11.31 11.57
CA ASP A 50 2.11 -12.61 12.20
C ASP A 50 0.61 -12.96 12.43
N HIS A 51 -0.29 -11.99 12.26
CA HIS A 51 -1.75 -12.19 12.46
C HIS A 51 -2.53 -12.35 11.17
N PHE A 52 -2.02 -11.81 10.07
CA PHE A 52 -2.64 -11.83 8.75
C PHE A 52 -1.86 -12.72 7.78
N ASP A 53 -2.58 -13.29 6.82
CA ASP A 53 -2.01 -14.14 5.77
C ASP A 53 -1.68 -13.36 4.50
N LEU A 54 -2.47 -12.31 4.21
CA LEU A 54 -2.30 -11.44 3.05
C LEU A 54 -2.69 -10.00 3.39
N MET A 55 -1.81 -9.06 3.04
CA MET A 55 -2.09 -7.62 3.08
C MET A 55 -1.96 -7.00 1.69
N GLY A 56 -3.01 -6.35 1.21
CA GLY A 56 -2.99 -5.60 -0.05
C GLY A 56 -3.20 -4.11 0.20
N GLY A 57 -2.57 -3.27 -0.61
CA GLY A 57 -2.74 -1.84 -0.49
C GLY A 57 -2.63 -1.08 -1.81
N SER A 58 -3.26 0.09 -1.86
CA SER A 58 -3.19 1.04 -2.97
C SER A 58 -2.69 2.40 -2.48
N GLY A 59 -1.90 3.13 -3.27
CA GLY A 59 -1.38 4.43 -2.86
C GLY A 59 -0.60 4.35 -1.56
N THR A 60 -0.90 5.24 -0.62
CA THR A 60 -0.31 5.20 0.73
C THR A 60 -0.72 3.96 1.54
N GLY A 61 -1.89 3.36 1.26
CA GLY A 61 -2.24 2.04 1.80
C GLY A 61 -1.31 0.94 1.32
N GLY A 62 -0.80 1.05 0.09
CA GLY A 62 0.25 0.17 -0.45
C GLY A 62 1.57 0.30 0.29
N LEU A 63 1.97 1.54 0.61
CA LEU A 63 3.12 1.81 1.49
C LEU A 63 2.91 1.16 2.87
N ILE A 64 1.76 1.35 3.51
CA ILE A 64 1.43 0.73 4.81
C ILE A 64 1.55 -0.80 4.72
N ALA A 65 0.98 -1.43 3.70
CA ALA A 65 1.07 -2.88 3.51
C ALA A 65 2.53 -3.38 3.39
N ILE A 66 3.41 -2.60 2.75
CA ILE A 66 4.85 -2.92 2.65
C ILE A 66 5.56 -2.76 4.00
N LEU A 67 5.32 -1.68 4.74
CA LEU A 67 5.93 -1.47 6.05
C LEU A 67 5.56 -2.61 7.01
N LEU A 68 4.28 -2.93 7.11
CA LEU A 68 3.77 -3.94 8.03
C LEU A 68 4.16 -5.37 7.63
N ALA A 69 3.95 -5.76 6.37
CA ALA A 69 4.17 -7.15 5.95
C ALA A 69 5.59 -7.43 5.45
N LYS A 70 6.10 -6.60 4.51
CA LYS A 70 7.39 -6.87 3.86
C LYS A 70 8.57 -6.45 4.72
N LEU A 71 8.47 -5.34 5.44
CA LEU A 71 9.53 -4.87 6.34
C LEU A 71 9.34 -5.33 7.79
N ARG A 72 8.27 -6.09 8.05
CA ARG A 72 7.91 -6.69 9.34
C ARG A 72 7.99 -5.66 10.48
N MET A 73 7.33 -4.53 10.30
CA MET A 73 7.25 -3.47 11.31
C MET A 73 6.04 -3.66 12.22
N SER A 74 6.18 -3.24 13.48
CA SER A 74 5.03 -3.01 14.35
C SER A 74 4.19 -1.83 13.82
N VAL A 75 2.98 -1.65 14.34
CA VAL A 75 2.14 -0.51 13.93
C VAL A 75 2.77 0.82 14.38
N GLU A 76 3.40 0.84 15.55
CA GLU A 76 4.13 2.00 16.09
C GLU A 76 5.31 2.38 15.17
N GLU A 77 6.18 1.43 14.85
CA GLU A 77 7.31 1.66 13.95
C GLU A 77 6.85 2.16 12.56
N ALA A 78 5.79 1.55 12.02
CA ALA A 78 5.25 1.96 10.73
C ALA A 78 4.63 3.37 10.78
N SER A 79 4.05 3.77 11.93
CA SER A 79 3.48 5.10 12.13
C SER A 79 4.54 6.18 12.15
N ASP A 80 5.63 5.97 12.89
CA ASP A 80 6.76 6.90 12.94
C ASP A 80 7.37 7.14 11.55
N GLU A 81 7.65 6.06 10.80
CA GLU A 81 8.21 6.18 9.46
C GLU A 81 7.21 6.80 8.47
N PHE A 82 5.91 6.52 8.62
CA PHE A 82 4.87 7.12 7.78
C PHE A 82 4.73 8.62 8.04
N GLU A 83 4.80 9.07 9.30
CA GLU A 83 4.81 10.49 9.64
C GLU A 83 5.99 11.22 9.03
N ASP A 84 7.19 10.63 9.07
CA ASP A 84 8.38 11.21 8.48
C ASP A 84 8.26 11.33 6.96
N ILE A 85 7.65 10.35 6.31
CA ILE A 85 7.30 10.42 4.88
C ILE A 85 6.30 11.54 4.62
N ILE A 86 5.24 11.70 5.42
CA ILE A 86 4.30 12.82 5.30
C ILE A 86 5.04 14.16 5.35
N LYS A 87 5.90 14.34 6.36
CA LYS A 87 6.65 15.58 6.59
C LYS A 87 7.57 15.92 5.40
N GLN A 88 8.21 14.92 4.80
CA GLN A 88 9.21 15.12 3.75
C GLN A 88 8.63 15.15 2.32
N VAL A 89 7.53 14.42 2.08
CA VAL A 89 7.01 14.19 0.72
C VAL A 89 5.71 14.95 0.45
N PHE A 90 4.79 14.96 1.42
CA PHE A 90 3.42 15.44 1.20
C PHE A 90 3.22 16.89 1.69
N ASN A 91 3.83 17.28 2.81
CA ASN A 91 3.69 18.63 3.39
C ASN A 91 4.35 19.79 2.61
N PRO A 92 5.48 19.60 1.89
CA PRO A 92 6.08 20.70 1.15
C PRO A 92 5.15 21.27 0.06
N LYS A 93 4.91 22.59 0.07
CA LYS A 93 3.96 23.25 -0.86
C LYS A 93 4.54 23.50 -2.26
N ASP A 94 5.82 23.85 -2.35
CA ASP A 94 6.49 24.26 -3.59
C ASP A 94 7.43 23.19 -4.15
N THR A 95 7.04 21.92 -4.04
CA THR A 95 7.86 20.79 -4.51
C THR A 95 7.32 20.23 -5.81
N SER A 96 8.17 20.20 -6.84
CA SER A 96 7.85 19.60 -8.14
C SER A 96 7.69 18.08 -8.03
N GLY A 97 6.94 17.47 -8.96
CA GLY A 97 6.75 16.02 -8.95
C GLY A 97 8.02 15.18 -8.94
N PRO A 98 9.07 15.51 -9.72
CA PRO A 98 10.37 14.84 -9.62
C PRO A 98 11.00 14.95 -8.23
N GLN A 99 10.95 16.12 -7.60
CA GLN A 99 11.50 16.32 -6.24
C GLN A 99 10.73 15.52 -5.19
N ARG A 100 9.39 15.43 -5.29
CA ARG A 100 8.58 14.60 -4.37
C ARG A 100 8.89 13.11 -4.52
N THR A 101 9.09 12.67 -5.76
CA THR A 101 9.45 11.27 -6.06
C THR A 101 10.82 10.91 -5.50
N GLU A 102 11.78 11.82 -5.63
CA GLU A 102 13.11 11.65 -5.06
C GLU A 102 13.09 11.68 -3.53
N ALA A 103 12.27 12.56 -2.93
CA ALA A 103 12.08 12.58 -1.49
C ALA A 103 11.52 11.25 -0.97
N LEU A 104 10.49 10.69 -1.62
CA LEU A 104 9.92 9.39 -1.25
C LEU A 104 10.93 8.25 -1.43
N ARG A 105 11.72 8.28 -2.51
CA ARG A 105 12.81 7.32 -2.73
C ARG A 105 13.80 7.36 -1.58
N LYS A 106 14.26 8.55 -1.21
CA LYS A 106 15.22 8.74 -0.12
C LYS A 106 14.67 8.27 1.22
N CYS A 107 13.42 8.59 1.56
CA CYS A 107 12.79 8.06 2.77
C CYS A 107 12.80 6.53 2.80
N MET A 108 12.46 5.88 1.69
CA MET A 108 12.48 4.42 1.62
C MET A 108 13.90 3.83 1.70
N GLU A 109 14.91 4.47 1.11
CA GLU A 109 16.31 4.07 1.28
C GLU A 109 16.75 4.15 2.74
N ASP A 110 16.37 5.22 3.43
CA ASP A 110 16.73 5.43 4.83
C ASP A 110 16.03 4.41 5.74
N ILE A 111 14.75 4.10 5.48
CA ILE A 111 14.02 3.00 6.15
C ILE A 111 14.74 1.65 5.96
N LEU A 112 15.13 1.30 4.72
CA LEU A 112 15.84 0.04 4.47
C LEU A 112 17.19 0.00 5.18
N LYS A 113 17.96 1.10 5.17
CA LYS A 113 19.22 1.20 5.91
C LYS A 113 19.03 1.04 7.42
N LYS A 114 18.01 1.70 8.01
CA LYS A 114 17.66 1.55 9.44
C LYS A 114 17.36 0.10 9.80
N LYS A 115 16.67 -0.64 8.92
CA LYS A 115 16.39 -2.08 9.06
C LYS A 115 17.57 -2.99 8.75
N GLY A 116 18.73 -2.46 8.33
CA GLY A 116 19.89 -3.27 7.91
C GLY A 116 19.66 -4.03 6.60
N LEU A 117 18.72 -3.59 5.77
CA LEU A 117 18.36 -4.19 4.49
C LEU A 117 19.04 -3.46 3.31
N PRO A 118 19.36 -4.17 2.22
CA PRO A 118 19.96 -3.54 1.05
C PRO A 118 18.96 -2.64 0.31
N VAL A 119 19.43 -1.53 -0.26
CA VAL A 119 18.58 -0.57 -0.99
C VAL A 119 17.98 -1.15 -2.28
N ASP A 120 18.63 -2.15 -2.87
CA ASP A 120 18.16 -2.90 -4.02
C ASP A 120 17.39 -4.17 -3.64
N LEU A 121 16.86 -4.23 -2.40
CA LEU A 121 16.02 -5.33 -1.91
C LEU A 121 14.89 -5.61 -2.90
N ARG A 122 14.85 -6.85 -3.39
CA ARG A 122 13.77 -7.32 -4.28
C ARG A 122 12.45 -7.40 -3.53
N LEU A 123 11.38 -7.05 -4.22
CA LEU A 123 10.03 -7.16 -3.68
C LEU A 123 9.68 -8.64 -3.42
N THR A 124 9.86 -9.47 -4.45
CA THR A 124 9.55 -10.91 -4.40
C THR A 124 10.69 -11.72 -3.79
N GLU A 125 10.35 -12.60 -2.85
CA GLU A 125 11.30 -13.55 -2.23
C GLU A 125 11.18 -14.95 -2.83
N ASP A 126 12.31 -15.67 -2.89
CA ASP A 126 12.38 -17.04 -3.44
C ASP A 126 11.72 -18.08 -2.51
N LYS A 127 11.62 -17.79 -1.21
CA LYS A 127 10.89 -18.59 -0.22
C LYS A 127 9.90 -17.69 0.50
N GLN A 128 8.65 -18.13 0.58
CA GLN A 128 7.61 -17.42 1.32
C GLN A 128 7.60 -17.89 2.77
N GLU A 129 8.05 -17.02 3.67
CA GLU A 129 7.92 -17.21 5.12
C GLU A 129 7.19 -15.98 5.70
N GLY A 130 5.96 -16.18 6.20
CA GLY A 130 5.15 -15.12 6.83
C GLY A 130 4.00 -14.57 5.97
N CYS A 131 3.48 -13.40 6.37
CA CYS A 131 2.39 -12.71 5.67
C CYS A 131 2.81 -12.28 4.26
N SER A 132 2.02 -12.72 3.27
CA SER A 132 2.17 -12.25 1.90
C SER A 132 1.63 -10.83 1.75
N SER A 133 2.17 -10.07 0.80
CA SER A 133 1.64 -8.75 0.50
C SER A 133 1.81 -8.34 -0.95
N PHE A 134 1.02 -7.35 -1.35
CA PHE A 134 1.13 -6.76 -2.66
C PHE A 134 0.71 -5.30 -2.63
N VAL A 135 1.20 -4.55 -3.61
CA VAL A 135 0.76 -3.19 -3.88
C VAL A 135 0.11 -3.10 -5.24
N VAL A 136 -0.87 -2.22 -5.35
CA VAL A 136 -1.61 -1.97 -6.58
C VAL A 136 -0.98 -0.81 -7.34
N ALA A 137 -0.74 -1.01 -8.64
CA ALA A 137 -0.25 0.02 -9.54
C ALA A 137 -0.92 -0.12 -10.92
N SER A 138 -0.67 0.84 -11.81
CA SER A 138 -1.06 0.77 -13.21
C SER A 138 0.16 0.95 -14.12
N LEU A 139 0.13 0.33 -15.30
CA LEU A 139 1.12 0.60 -16.33
C LEU A 139 0.82 1.95 -16.97
N ARG A 140 1.83 2.78 -17.18
CA ARG A 140 1.64 4.09 -17.84
C ARG A 140 1.05 3.96 -19.25
N THR A 141 1.40 2.89 -19.97
CA THR A 141 0.86 2.58 -21.30
C THR A 141 -0.58 2.10 -21.29
N ASN A 142 -1.11 1.69 -20.13
CA ASN A 142 -2.50 1.26 -19.97
C ASN A 142 -2.99 1.58 -18.55
N THR A 143 -3.37 2.85 -18.35
CA THR A 143 -3.80 3.37 -17.05
C THR A 143 -5.13 2.79 -16.56
N LYS A 144 -5.89 2.13 -17.44
CA LYS A 144 -7.11 1.38 -17.10
C LYS A 144 -6.82 -0.01 -16.54
N SER A 145 -5.60 -0.52 -16.73
CA SER A 145 -5.20 -1.81 -16.18
C SER A 145 -4.60 -1.66 -14.80
N THR A 146 -5.09 -2.49 -13.88
CA THR A 146 -4.55 -2.65 -12.54
C THR A 146 -3.59 -3.83 -12.54
N VAL A 147 -2.42 -3.66 -11.94
CA VAL A 147 -1.42 -4.72 -11.75
C VAL A 147 -1.04 -4.82 -10.27
N CYS A 148 -0.92 -6.06 -9.78
CA CYS A 148 -0.44 -6.34 -8.43
C CYS A 148 1.07 -6.61 -8.47
N LEU A 149 1.85 -5.80 -7.75
CA LEU A 149 3.27 -6.01 -7.52
C LEU A 149 3.41 -6.77 -6.19
N ARG A 150 3.86 -8.02 -6.25
CA ARG A 150 3.72 -9.01 -5.17
C ARG A 150 5.05 -9.33 -4.48
N THR A 151 4.98 -9.61 -3.19
CA THR A 151 6.11 -10.16 -2.42
C THR A 151 6.28 -11.66 -2.60
N TYR A 152 5.33 -12.31 -3.26
CA TYR A 152 5.29 -13.75 -3.53
C TYR A 152 5.29 -14.11 -5.01
N PRO A 153 5.85 -15.28 -5.38
CA PRO A 153 5.78 -15.79 -6.74
C PRO A 153 4.36 -16.33 -7.02
N VAL A 154 3.90 -16.15 -8.26
CA VAL A 154 2.65 -16.75 -8.75
C VAL A 154 2.94 -17.55 -10.02
N ARG A 155 2.28 -18.70 -10.19
CA ARG A 155 2.58 -19.64 -11.29
C ARG A 155 2.46 -19.01 -12.68
N ASN A 156 1.50 -18.10 -12.84
CA ASN A 156 1.15 -17.53 -14.15
C ASN A 156 1.93 -16.24 -14.49
N GLN A 157 2.86 -15.79 -13.62
CA GLN A 157 3.64 -14.59 -13.85
C GLN A 157 5.12 -14.82 -13.55
N ARG A 158 5.99 -14.33 -14.44
CA ARG A 158 7.44 -14.41 -14.21
C ARG A 158 7.83 -13.53 -13.01
N PRO A 159 8.79 -13.97 -12.17
CA PRO A 159 9.35 -13.13 -11.12
C PRO A 159 9.81 -11.79 -11.66
N SER A 160 9.37 -10.71 -10.99
CA SER A 160 9.78 -9.36 -11.34
C SER A 160 11.12 -9.04 -10.68
N THR A 161 11.94 -8.23 -11.33
CA THR A 161 13.17 -7.69 -10.74
C THR A 161 12.91 -6.41 -9.94
N ILE A 162 11.64 -6.04 -9.77
CA ILE A 162 11.25 -4.82 -9.08
C ILE A 162 11.70 -4.87 -7.61
N THR A 163 12.28 -3.76 -7.16
CA THR A 163 12.69 -3.54 -5.77
C THR A 163 11.51 -3.09 -4.92
N VAL A 164 11.67 -3.17 -3.59
CA VAL A 164 10.68 -2.64 -2.63
C VAL A 164 10.46 -1.14 -2.86
N ILE A 165 11.54 -0.37 -3.07
CA ILE A 165 11.48 1.08 -3.32
C ILE A 165 10.68 1.37 -4.60
N GLU A 166 10.99 0.68 -5.71
CA GLU A 166 10.27 0.88 -6.97
C GLU A 166 8.79 0.53 -6.85
N ALA A 167 8.43 -0.49 -6.06
CA ALA A 167 7.05 -0.88 -5.84
C ALA A 167 6.26 0.18 -5.03
N VAL A 168 6.87 0.72 -3.96
CA VAL A 168 6.29 1.82 -3.17
C VAL A 168 6.10 3.05 -4.04
N LEU A 169 7.13 3.44 -4.81
CA LEU A 169 7.00 4.57 -5.71
C LEU A 169 5.91 4.30 -6.77
N ALA A 170 5.87 3.12 -7.38
CA ALA A 170 4.87 2.76 -8.38
C ALA A 170 3.42 2.90 -7.87
N THR A 171 3.15 2.58 -6.59
CA THR A 171 1.81 2.68 -6.01
C THR A 171 1.47 4.10 -5.52
N CYS A 172 2.44 4.87 -5.00
CA CYS A 172 2.20 6.22 -4.44
C CYS A 172 2.27 7.37 -5.45
N VAL A 173 2.89 7.17 -6.62
CA VAL A 173 3.15 8.22 -7.62
C VAL A 173 1.88 8.56 -8.39
N THR A 174 1.01 9.38 -7.80
CA THR A 174 -0.16 9.96 -8.47
C THR A 174 0.28 11.11 -9.39
N GLN A 175 -0.06 11.03 -10.67
CA GLN A 175 0.26 12.11 -11.63
C GLN A 175 -0.79 13.23 -11.52
N PRO A 176 -0.40 14.52 -11.63
CA PRO A 176 0.93 15.06 -11.93
C PRO A 176 1.78 15.36 -10.68
N GLU A 177 1.32 14.99 -9.49
CA GLU A 177 1.96 15.32 -8.21
C GLU A 177 3.33 14.67 -8.03
N PHE A 178 3.60 13.57 -8.73
CA PHE A 178 4.86 12.85 -8.73
C PHE A 178 5.38 12.62 -10.17
N ALA A 179 6.61 12.16 -10.34
CA ALA A 179 7.19 11.76 -11.62
C ALA A 179 7.09 10.23 -11.81
N PRO A 180 6.81 9.71 -13.03
CA PRO A 180 6.67 8.27 -13.26
C PRO A 180 7.91 7.46 -12.89
N VAL A 181 7.70 6.20 -12.51
CA VAL A 181 8.78 5.29 -12.07
C VAL A 181 9.01 4.23 -13.13
N SER A 182 10.25 4.12 -13.59
CA SER A 182 10.70 3.04 -14.46
C SER A 182 11.31 1.92 -13.63
N SER A 183 10.88 0.68 -13.86
CA SER A 183 11.52 -0.52 -13.30
C SER A 183 12.02 -1.42 -14.44
N GLY A 184 13.27 -1.89 -14.32
CA GLY A 184 13.93 -2.77 -15.28
C GLY A 184 14.82 -2.06 -16.30
N SER A 185 15.55 -2.83 -17.12
CA SER A 185 16.50 -2.31 -18.11
C SER A 185 16.15 -2.69 -19.55
N GLY A 186 16.46 -1.79 -20.49
CA GLY A 186 16.29 -1.99 -21.93
C GLY A 186 14.83 -2.22 -22.36
N ARG A 187 14.59 -3.18 -23.27
CA ARG A 187 13.25 -3.52 -23.82
C ARG A 187 12.25 -4.07 -22.79
N LYS A 188 12.68 -4.35 -21.56
CA LYS A 188 11.82 -4.84 -20.47
C LYS A 188 11.46 -3.76 -19.46
N ALA A 189 11.98 -2.54 -19.62
CA ALA A 189 11.63 -1.42 -18.77
C ALA A 189 10.12 -1.16 -18.85
N ARG A 190 9.49 -1.05 -17.67
CA ARG A 190 8.07 -0.73 -17.54
C ARG A 190 7.95 0.53 -16.70
N GLU A 191 7.10 1.43 -17.16
CA GLU A 191 6.73 2.62 -16.40
C GLU A 191 5.43 2.36 -15.65
N TYR A 192 5.46 2.64 -14.36
CA TYR A 192 4.32 2.48 -13.45
C TYR A 192 3.86 3.83 -12.91
N ILE A 193 2.56 3.90 -12.63
CA ILE A 193 1.89 5.02 -11.96
C ILE A 193 0.91 4.47 -10.92
N ALA A 194 0.49 5.31 -9.98
CA ALA A 194 -0.57 4.96 -9.03
C ALA A 194 -1.86 4.55 -9.78
N ALA A 195 -2.55 3.52 -9.27
CA ALA A 195 -3.77 3.04 -9.89
C ALA A 195 -4.93 4.00 -9.62
N SER A 196 -5.54 4.54 -10.69
CA SER A 196 -6.66 5.48 -10.55
C SER A 196 -8.00 4.82 -10.28
N GLY A 197 -8.14 3.52 -10.61
CA GLY A 197 -9.41 2.77 -10.53
C GLY A 197 -9.56 1.86 -9.33
N ALA A 198 -8.52 1.71 -8.50
CA ALA A 198 -8.47 0.77 -7.39
C ALA A 198 -7.99 1.48 -6.12
N LEU A 199 -8.71 2.51 -5.69
CA LEU A 199 -8.41 3.22 -4.44
C LEU A 199 -8.59 2.31 -3.22
N ASN A 200 -9.65 1.49 -3.22
CA ASN A 200 -9.81 0.39 -2.29
C ASN A 200 -9.49 -0.93 -3.01
N PRO A 201 -8.40 -1.63 -2.65
CA PRO A 201 -7.96 -2.83 -3.34
C PRO A 201 -8.67 -4.12 -2.86
N ILE A 202 -9.87 -4.04 -2.29
CA ILE A 202 -10.54 -5.21 -1.68
C ILE A 202 -10.79 -6.34 -2.69
N HIS A 203 -11.14 -6.00 -3.93
CA HIS A 203 -11.39 -6.98 -4.98
C HIS A 203 -10.09 -7.65 -5.42
N GLU A 204 -9.00 -6.88 -5.47
CA GLU A 204 -7.65 -7.38 -5.71
C GLU A 204 -7.20 -8.31 -4.57
N VAL A 205 -7.47 -7.96 -3.30
CA VAL A 205 -7.12 -8.81 -2.15
C VAL A 205 -7.82 -10.17 -2.22
N ILE A 206 -9.12 -10.19 -2.54
CA ILE A 206 -9.87 -11.44 -2.71
C ILE A 206 -9.30 -12.27 -3.87
N SER A 207 -9.04 -11.61 -5.00
CA SER A 207 -8.50 -12.28 -6.19
C SER A 207 -7.10 -12.87 -5.95
N GLU A 208 -6.27 -12.14 -5.22
CA GLU A 208 -4.92 -12.57 -4.85
C GLU A 208 -4.92 -13.68 -3.80
N ALA A 209 -5.84 -13.64 -2.83
CA ALA A 209 -6.01 -14.73 -1.87
C ALA A 209 -6.38 -16.04 -2.60
N HIS A 210 -7.30 -15.96 -3.55
CA HIS A 210 -7.68 -17.11 -4.39
C HIS A 210 -6.50 -17.62 -5.22
N LEU A 211 -5.73 -16.72 -5.84
CA LEU A 211 -4.56 -17.08 -6.65
C LEU A 211 -3.44 -17.72 -5.82
N LEU A 212 -3.21 -17.24 -4.60
CA LEU A 212 -2.09 -17.63 -3.75
C LEU A 212 -2.38 -18.89 -2.93
N PHE A 213 -3.56 -18.97 -2.31
CA PHE A 213 -3.90 -20.04 -1.37
C PHE A 213 -4.75 -21.16 -2.00
N GLY A 214 -5.25 -20.95 -3.22
CA GLY A 214 -6.05 -21.92 -3.98
C GLY A 214 -7.56 -21.76 -3.77
N GLU A 215 -8.32 -22.45 -4.62
CA GLU A 215 -9.78 -22.32 -4.68
C GLU A 215 -10.49 -22.86 -3.43
N ASP A 216 -9.90 -23.87 -2.78
CA ASP A 216 -10.45 -24.52 -1.59
C ASP A 216 -10.14 -23.76 -0.29
N ALA A 217 -9.42 -22.64 -0.36
CA ALA A 217 -9.06 -21.85 0.81
C ALA A 217 -10.28 -21.11 1.37
N THR A 218 -10.42 -21.08 2.71
CA THR A 218 -11.51 -20.37 3.38
C THR A 218 -11.00 -19.10 4.05
N VAL A 219 -11.79 -18.02 3.97
CA VAL A 219 -11.49 -16.74 4.63
C VAL A 219 -12.32 -16.64 5.91
N VAL A 220 -11.67 -16.46 7.06
CA VAL A 220 -12.35 -16.23 8.35
C VAL A 220 -12.52 -14.74 8.64
N SER A 221 -11.63 -13.90 8.12
CA SER A 221 -11.70 -12.46 8.32
C SER A 221 -11.15 -11.71 7.11
N LEU A 222 -11.86 -10.64 6.73
CA LEU A 222 -11.46 -9.69 5.71
C LEU A 222 -11.63 -8.28 6.27
N LEU A 223 -10.52 -7.63 6.59
CA LEU A 223 -10.47 -6.28 7.12
C LEU A 223 -10.19 -5.29 6.00
N SER A 224 -11.10 -4.34 5.76
CA SER A 224 -10.88 -3.23 4.82
C SER A 224 -10.85 -1.92 5.58
N ILE A 225 -9.72 -1.20 5.53
CA ILE A 225 -9.55 0.06 6.24
C ILE A 225 -9.49 1.20 5.23
N GLY A 226 -10.49 2.09 5.30
CA GLY A 226 -10.58 3.25 4.43
C GLY A 226 -9.78 4.44 4.92
N ALA A 227 -9.35 5.31 4.01
CA ALA A 227 -8.66 6.56 4.33
C ALA A 227 -9.62 7.74 4.63
N GLY A 228 -10.80 7.44 5.15
CA GLY A 228 -11.86 8.41 5.48
C GLY A 228 -12.65 8.95 4.27
N TYR A 229 -13.86 9.42 4.56
CA TYR A 229 -14.74 10.08 3.60
C TYR A 229 -14.72 11.60 3.82
N PRO A 230 -14.38 12.43 2.82
CA PRO A 230 -14.24 13.88 2.99
C PRO A 230 -15.57 14.62 3.24
N GLY A 231 -16.71 13.93 3.29
CA GLY A 231 -18.04 14.52 3.38
C GLY A 231 -18.63 14.87 2.01
N ILE A 232 -19.80 15.51 2.01
CA ILE A 232 -20.44 16.00 0.78
C ILE A 232 -19.61 17.18 0.26
N ILE A 233 -18.98 17.00 -0.91
CA ILE A 233 -18.36 18.09 -1.66
C ILE A 233 -19.50 18.94 -2.24
N SER A 234 -19.91 19.97 -1.51
CA SER A 234 -20.85 20.97 -2.00
C SER A 234 -20.13 21.81 -3.06
N LEU A 235 -20.63 21.76 -4.30
CA LEU A 235 -20.22 22.74 -5.31
C LEU A 235 -20.59 24.14 -4.80
N PRO A 236 -19.72 25.16 -4.95
CA PRO A 236 -20.10 26.53 -4.67
C PRO A 236 -21.35 26.85 -5.52
N GLN A 237 -22.46 27.20 -4.87
CA GLN A 237 -23.57 27.82 -5.58
C GLN A 237 -23.10 29.20 -6.01
N GLY A 238 -22.59 29.29 -7.23
CA GLY A 238 -22.18 30.54 -7.86
C GLY A 238 -23.41 31.44 -8.02
N GLY A 239 -23.34 32.61 -7.40
CA GLY A 239 -24.42 33.57 -7.33
C GLY A 239 -24.61 34.44 -8.58
N SER A 240 -25.62 35.31 -8.42
CA SER A 240 -25.96 36.51 -9.19
C SER A 240 -26.75 36.32 -10.48
N GLU A 241 -28.02 36.72 -10.37
CA GLU A 241 -28.84 37.22 -11.47
C GLU A 241 -28.01 38.11 -12.40
N ALA A 242 -28.11 37.81 -13.69
CA ALA A 242 -27.67 38.71 -14.74
C ALA A 242 -28.50 39.99 -14.65
N ALA A 243 -27.90 41.04 -14.10
CA ALA A 243 -28.37 42.40 -14.30
C ALA A 243 -28.18 42.74 -15.79
N ILE A 244 -29.26 42.58 -16.56
CA ILE A 244 -29.42 43.24 -17.84
C ILE A 244 -29.82 44.67 -17.51
N ASP A 245 -28.87 45.61 -17.54
CA ASP A 245 -29.20 47.02 -17.71
C ASP A 245 -28.27 47.71 -18.72
N LYS A 246 -28.89 47.91 -19.89
CA LYS A 246 -28.75 48.94 -20.95
C LYS A 246 -27.50 49.83 -21.01
N GLN A 247 -26.87 49.84 -22.19
CA GLN A 247 -27.04 50.93 -23.17
C GLN A 247 -26.81 50.43 -24.60
#